data_AF-A0A1X7TNE5-F1
#
_entry.id   AF-A0A1X7TNE5-F1
#
_cell.length_a   1.000
_cell.length_b   1.000
_cell.length_c   1.000
_cell.angle_alpha   90.00
_cell.angle_beta   90.00
_cell.angle_gamma   90.00
#
_symmetry.space_group_name_H-M   'P 1'
#
loop_
_entity.id
_entity.type
_entity.pdbx_description
1 polymer ?
#
loop_
_entity_poly.entity_id
_entity_poly.type
_entity_poly.pdbx_seq_one_letter_code
_entity_poly.pdbx_strand_id
1 'polypeptide(L)'
;MFSNVRKAISKCPPPLEDLKTFIEDFNSDLEAELSLISNLQSAMRLIRKNCSLINIVILEAVVEHFEIDDAQKYIDDYKREIDESCRNLSVDLCLNEPFDVVRASPPLKCETATYVLGWEATEHKLKDVTDIISKSSGKFIKLINIKSIESITITCSFPHSLTGALIIKLSENLELLIKNGLIKLTVGYCTIWKKQKIQ
;
A
#
# COMPACT_ATOMS: atom_id res chain seq x y z
N MET A 1 0.96 0.66 -17.29
CA MET A 1 0.34 1.83 -16.64
C MET A 1 1.27 3.05 -16.52
N PHE A 2 2.32 3.07 -15.68
CA PHE A 2 3.04 4.33 -15.34
C PHE A 2 3.60 5.11 -16.56
N SER A 3 4.08 4.41 -17.59
CA SER A 3 4.55 5.04 -18.83
C SER A 3 3.44 5.80 -19.57
N ASN A 4 2.22 5.24 -19.61
CA ASN A 4 1.07 5.86 -20.28
C ASN A 4 0.59 7.07 -19.49
N VAL A 5 0.49 6.96 -18.16
CA VAL A 5 0.15 8.10 -17.28
C VAL A 5 1.18 9.22 -17.43
N ARG A 6 2.47 8.90 -17.40
CA ARG A 6 3.54 9.89 -17.62
C ARG A 6 3.40 10.60 -18.97
N LYS A 7 3.08 9.86 -20.04
CA LYS A 7 2.85 10.44 -21.37
C LYS A 7 1.64 11.37 -21.37
N ALA A 8 0.55 10.99 -20.71
CA ALA A 8 -0.64 11.83 -20.56
C ALA A 8 -0.33 13.14 -19.80
N ILE A 9 0.32 13.05 -18.63
CA ILE A 9 0.76 14.23 -17.87
C ILE A 9 1.70 15.11 -18.70
N SER A 10 2.57 14.52 -19.51
CA SER A 10 3.50 15.29 -20.35
C SER A 10 2.80 16.08 -21.48
N LYS A 11 1.58 15.71 -21.88
CA LYS A 11 0.80 16.46 -22.88
C LYS A 11 0.18 17.74 -22.30
N CYS A 12 -0.23 17.70 -21.04
CA CYS A 12 -0.80 18.83 -20.32
C CYS A 12 -0.17 18.88 -18.92
N PRO A 13 1.08 19.37 -18.81
CA PRO A 13 1.81 19.31 -17.55
C PRO A 13 1.26 20.33 -16.56
N PRO A 14 1.01 19.94 -15.30
CA PRO A 14 0.70 20.91 -14.26
C PRO A 14 1.91 21.81 -14.00
N PRO A 15 1.70 23.04 -13.49
CA PRO A 15 2.80 23.88 -13.02
C PRO A 15 3.63 23.12 -11.99
N LEU A 16 4.97 23.19 -12.13
CA LEU A 16 5.86 22.37 -11.31
C LEU A 16 5.75 22.70 -9.82
N GLU A 17 5.63 23.98 -9.48
CA GLU A 17 5.51 24.41 -8.09
C GLU A 17 4.18 23.97 -7.48
N ASP A 18 3.06 24.10 -8.20
CA ASP A 18 1.76 23.60 -7.77
C ASP A 18 1.79 22.08 -7.53
N LEU A 19 2.46 21.32 -8.42
CA LEU A 19 2.66 19.88 -8.24
C LEU A 19 3.49 19.57 -7.00
N LYS A 20 4.56 20.32 -6.72
CA LYS A 20 5.38 20.11 -5.54
C LYS A 20 4.59 20.39 -4.27
N THR A 21 3.92 21.54 -4.20
CA THR A 21 3.08 21.93 -3.06
C THR A 21 2.02 20.88 -2.81
N PHE A 22 1.32 20.40 -3.85
CA PHE A 22 0.33 19.34 -3.69
C PHE A 22 0.94 18.04 -3.13
N ILE A 23 2.11 17.61 -3.62
CA ILE A 23 2.75 16.39 -3.11
C ILE A 23 3.23 16.56 -1.67
N GLU A 24 3.72 17.75 -1.31
CA GLU A 24 4.14 18.09 0.05
C GLU A 24 2.95 18.09 1.01
N ASP A 25 1.84 18.69 0.62
CA ASP A 25 0.57 18.66 1.36
C ASP A 25 0.03 17.24 1.54
N PHE A 26 0.22 16.40 0.50
CA PHE A 26 -0.17 14.99 0.54
C PHE A 26 0.76 14.13 1.41
N ASN A 27 2.06 14.42 1.41
CA ASN A 27 3.07 13.70 2.17
C ASN A 27 4.28 14.61 2.50
N SER A 28 4.23 15.22 3.70
CA SER A 28 5.27 16.14 4.19
C SER A 28 6.65 15.50 4.30
N ASP A 29 6.74 14.18 4.42
CA ASP A 29 8.03 13.46 4.48
C ASP A 29 8.84 13.62 3.17
N LEU A 30 8.21 14.06 2.09
CA LEU A 30 8.84 14.28 0.79
C LEU A 30 9.39 15.70 0.59
N GLU A 31 9.18 16.64 1.51
CA GLU A 31 9.59 18.06 1.40
C GLU A 31 11.06 18.21 0.98
N ALA A 32 11.97 17.51 1.66
CA ALA A 32 13.40 17.57 1.36
C ALA A 32 13.73 17.07 -0.06
N GLU A 33 13.10 15.98 -0.52
CA GLU A 33 13.29 15.47 -1.89
C GLU A 33 12.67 16.42 -2.92
N LEU A 34 11.50 17.01 -2.63
CA LEU A 34 10.80 17.96 -3.50
C LEU A 34 11.59 19.26 -3.71
N SER A 35 12.27 19.74 -2.66
CA SER A 35 13.11 20.95 -2.73
C SER A 35 14.25 20.84 -3.77
N LEU A 36 14.73 19.62 -4.03
CA LEU A 36 15.81 19.33 -4.99
C LEU A 36 15.29 19.11 -6.42
N ILE A 37 13.98 19.07 -6.63
CA ILE A 37 13.38 18.77 -7.93
C ILE A 37 13.29 20.05 -8.77
N SER A 38 13.91 20.01 -9.95
CA SER A 38 13.93 21.13 -10.90
C SER A 38 13.07 20.93 -12.14
N ASN A 39 12.47 19.75 -12.32
CA ASN A 39 11.67 19.43 -13.50
C ASN A 39 10.63 18.33 -13.23
N LEU A 40 9.62 18.28 -14.11
CA LEU A 40 8.53 17.32 -14.05
C LEU A 40 8.99 15.86 -14.09
N GLN A 41 10.05 15.52 -14.84
CA GLN A 41 10.53 14.14 -14.89
C GLN A 41 11.10 13.66 -13.55
N SER A 42 11.79 14.53 -12.83
CA SER A 42 12.26 14.25 -11.47
C SER A 42 11.09 14.09 -10.50
N ALA A 43 10.04 14.92 -10.60
CA ALA A 43 8.79 14.75 -9.83
C ALA A 43 8.13 13.41 -10.13
N MET A 44 7.96 13.05 -11.40
CA MET A 44 7.40 11.75 -11.81
C MET A 44 8.24 10.57 -11.34
N ARG A 45 9.56 10.73 -11.19
CA ARG A 45 10.43 9.69 -10.62
C ARG A 45 10.23 9.54 -9.13
N LEU A 46 10.04 10.63 -8.39
CA LEU A 46 9.74 10.61 -6.96
C LEU A 46 8.39 9.94 -6.69
N ILE A 47 7.35 10.34 -7.43
CA ILE A 47 6.02 9.70 -7.39
C ILE A 47 6.16 8.19 -7.64
N ARG A 48 6.91 7.79 -8.68
CA ARG A 48 7.13 6.36 -8.99
C ARG A 48 7.78 5.59 -7.85
N LYS A 49 8.78 6.17 -7.18
CA LYS A 49 9.46 5.53 -6.03
C LYS A 49 8.50 5.27 -4.86
N ASN A 50 7.50 6.12 -4.72
CA ASN A 50 6.47 6.02 -3.69
C ASN A 50 5.27 5.15 -4.11
N CYS A 51 5.24 4.63 -5.34
CA CYS A 51 4.25 3.66 -5.79
C CYS A 51 4.79 2.21 -5.73
N SER A 52 3.88 1.24 -5.63
CA SER A 52 4.13 -0.19 -5.87
C SER A 52 3.12 -0.75 -6.87
N LEU A 53 3.15 -2.07 -7.08
CA LEU A 53 2.20 -2.76 -7.97
C LEU A 53 0.74 -2.50 -7.55
N ILE A 54 0.46 -2.51 -6.25
CA ILE A 54 -0.91 -2.37 -5.72
C ILE A 54 -1.18 -1.00 -5.09
N ASN A 55 -0.13 -0.28 -4.66
CA ASN A 55 -0.28 1.04 -4.05
C ASN A 55 0.17 2.11 -5.04
N ILE A 56 -0.78 2.79 -5.66
CA ILE A 56 -0.54 3.89 -6.61
C ILE A 56 -1.17 5.20 -6.13
N VAL A 57 -1.45 5.31 -4.83
CA VAL A 57 -2.30 6.38 -4.26
C VAL A 57 -1.77 7.77 -4.58
N ILE A 58 -0.46 8.01 -4.48
CA ILE A 58 0.13 9.32 -4.81
C ILE A 58 -0.03 9.66 -6.29
N LEU A 59 0.08 8.68 -7.19
CA LEU A 59 -0.13 8.89 -8.62
C LEU A 59 -1.60 9.18 -8.93
N GLU A 60 -2.51 8.49 -8.27
CA GLU A 60 -3.95 8.73 -8.35
C GLU A 60 -4.33 10.13 -7.87
N ALA A 61 -3.87 10.51 -6.67
CA ALA A 61 -4.16 11.82 -6.09
C ALA A 61 -3.68 12.96 -7.00
N VAL A 62 -2.50 12.83 -7.61
CA VAL A 62 -1.98 13.81 -8.58
C VAL A 62 -2.87 13.88 -9.82
N VAL A 63 -3.26 12.75 -10.40
CA VAL A 63 -4.07 12.74 -11.62
C VAL A 63 -5.48 13.31 -11.37
N GLU A 64 -6.07 13.00 -10.22
CA GLU A 64 -7.37 13.51 -9.79
C GLU A 64 -7.33 15.02 -9.52
N HIS A 65 -6.34 15.49 -8.74
CA HIS A 65 -6.23 16.90 -8.37
C HIS A 65 -6.02 17.83 -9.57
N PHE A 66 -5.23 17.40 -10.55
CA PHE A 66 -4.96 18.18 -11.76
C PHE A 66 -5.91 17.84 -12.93
N GLU A 67 -6.98 17.07 -12.68
CA GLU A 67 -8.03 16.75 -13.64
C GLU A 67 -7.50 16.21 -14.98
N ILE A 68 -6.53 15.29 -14.93
CA ILE A 68 -5.87 14.75 -16.13
C ILE A 68 -6.64 13.53 -16.64
N ASP A 69 -7.78 13.76 -17.31
CA ASP A 69 -8.73 12.72 -17.75
C ASP A 69 -8.08 11.56 -18.53
N ASP A 70 -7.18 11.88 -19.47
CA ASP A 70 -6.40 10.90 -20.26
C ASP A 70 -5.62 9.95 -19.34
N ALA A 71 -5.06 10.48 -18.24
CA ALA A 71 -4.32 9.70 -17.25
C ALA A 71 -5.24 8.90 -16.33
N GLN A 72 -6.41 9.46 -15.98
CA GLN A 72 -7.38 8.81 -15.10
C GLN A 72 -7.85 7.47 -15.70
N LYS A 73 -8.12 7.46 -17.01
CA LYS A 73 -8.49 6.22 -17.71
C LYS A 73 -7.44 5.11 -17.54
N TYR A 74 -6.15 5.43 -17.65
CA TYR A 74 -5.08 4.44 -17.47
C TYR A 74 -4.94 3.95 -16.03
N ILE A 75 -5.31 4.78 -15.05
CA ILE A 75 -5.36 4.38 -13.64
C ILE A 75 -6.52 3.42 -13.41
N ASP A 76 -7.70 3.74 -13.93
CA ASP A 76 -8.90 2.93 -13.75
C ASP A 76 -8.78 1.56 -14.43
N ASP A 77 -8.27 1.52 -15.66
CA ASP A 77 -8.01 0.27 -16.38
C ASP A 77 -6.99 -0.59 -15.62
N TYR A 78 -5.91 0.02 -15.11
CA TYR A 78 -4.92 -0.70 -14.32
C TYR A 78 -5.48 -1.25 -13.01
N LYS A 79 -6.27 -0.46 -12.28
CA LYS A 79 -6.92 -0.92 -11.05
C LYS A 79 -7.85 -2.10 -11.31
N ARG A 80 -8.58 -2.08 -12.42
CA ARG A 80 -9.44 -3.18 -12.85
C ARG A 80 -8.64 -4.43 -13.17
N GLU A 81 -7.57 -4.31 -13.95
CA GLU A 81 -6.69 -5.44 -14.28
C GLU A 81 -6.05 -6.05 -13.04
N ILE A 82 -5.58 -5.22 -12.10
CA ILE A 82 -5.01 -5.69 -10.82
C ILE A 82 -6.09 -6.37 -9.98
N ASP A 83 -7.28 -5.80 -9.85
CA ASP A 83 -8.37 -6.39 -9.07
C ASP A 83 -8.83 -7.73 -9.68
N GLU A 84 -8.97 -7.83 -10.99
CA GLU A 84 -9.26 -9.10 -11.68
C GLU A 84 -8.14 -10.13 -11.50
N SER A 85 -6.88 -9.71 -11.55
CA SER A 85 -5.73 -10.59 -11.30
C SER A 85 -5.73 -11.09 -9.85
N CYS A 86 -5.97 -10.21 -8.87
CA CYS A 86 -6.05 -10.58 -7.46
C CYS A 86 -7.20 -11.54 -7.15
N ARG A 87 -8.33 -11.45 -7.87
CA ARG A 87 -9.46 -12.40 -7.73
C ARG A 87 -9.08 -13.83 -8.13
N ASN A 88 -8.18 -13.97 -9.11
CA ASN A 88 -7.84 -15.27 -9.67
C ASN A 88 -6.57 -15.87 -9.06
N LEU A 89 -5.64 -15.02 -8.61
CA LEU A 89 -4.36 -15.43 -8.07
C LEU A 89 -4.50 -15.99 -6.65
N SER A 90 -4.04 -17.22 -6.48
CA SER A 90 -4.06 -17.92 -5.19
C SER A 90 -2.94 -17.44 -4.27
N VAL A 91 -3.16 -17.43 -2.94
CA VAL A 91 -2.16 -16.93 -1.98
C VAL A 91 -0.92 -17.82 -1.95
N ASP A 92 -1.07 -19.14 -2.12
CA ASP A 92 0.04 -20.10 -2.16
C ASP A 92 1.08 -19.76 -3.25
N LEU A 93 0.63 -19.25 -4.39
CA LEU A 93 1.50 -18.82 -5.50
C LEU A 93 2.25 -17.51 -5.20
N CYS A 94 1.87 -16.78 -4.15
CA CYS A 94 2.48 -15.51 -3.77
C CYS A 94 3.40 -15.62 -2.55
N LEU A 95 3.53 -16.82 -1.97
CA LEU A 95 4.27 -17.00 -0.72
C LEU A 95 5.76 -16.69 -0.90
N ASN A 96 6.30 -15.93 0.05
CA ASN A 96 7.71 -15.48 0.08
C ASN A 96 8.10 -14.52 -1.05
N GLU A 97 7.20 -14.18 -1.97
CA GLU A 97 7.45 -13.19 -2.99
C GLU A 97 7.43 -11.77 -2.40
N PRO A 98 8.40 -10.92 -2.76
CA PRO A 98 8.37 -9.51 -2.41
C PRO A 98 7.35 -8.78 -3.29
N PHE A 99 6.40 -8.09 -2.67
CA PHE A 99 5.46 -7.21 -3.36
C PHE A 99 6.05 -5.83 -3.67
N ASP A 100 7.28 -5.58 -3.19
CA ASP A 100 7.98 -4.33 -3.38
C ASP A 100 8.92 -4.37 -4.59
N VAL A 101 8.69 -3.45 -5.55
CA VAL A 101 9.40 -3.44 -6.85
C VAL A 101 10.81 -2.84 -6.73
N VAL A 102 11.05 -2.02 -5.70
CA VAL A 102 12.35 -1.40 -5.43
C VAL A 102 12.97 -2.12 -4.25
N ARG A 103 14.22 -2.61 -4.41
CA ARG A 103 15.04 -3.11 -3.31
C ARG A 103 15.47 -1.96 -2.40
N ALA A 104 14.51 -1.38 -1.67
CA ALA A 104 14.80 -0.51 -0.55
C ALA A 104 15.35 -1.34 0.62
N SER A 105 16.00 -0.69 1.58
CA SER A 105 16.33 -1.33 2.84
C SER A 105 15.05 -1.91 3.46
N PRO A 106 15.10 -3.12 4.05
CA PRO A 106 13.94 -3.68 4.73
C PRO A 106 13.44 -2.71 5.81
N PRO A 107 12.11 -2.50 5.92
CA PRO A 107 11.57 -1.61 6.94
C PRO A 107 11.98 -2.11 8.32
N LEU A 108 12.23 -1.17 9.22
CA LEU A 108 12.52 -1.49 10.62
C LEU A 108 11.29 -2.10 11.26
N LYS A 109 11.48 -2.86 12.35
CA LYS A 109 10.35 -3.45 13.06
C LYS A 109 9.31 -2.40 13.44
N CYS A 110 9.72 -1.23 13.95
CA CYS A 110 8.82 -0.11 14.30
C CYS A 110 8.03 0.50 13.12
N GLU A 111 8.34 0.12 11.89
CA GLU A 111 7.69 0.54 10.64
C GLU A 111 6.89 -0.61 10.01
N THR A 112 6.69 -1.72 10.74
CA THR A 112 5.97 -2.89 10.23
C THR A 112 4.70 -3.19 10.99
N ALA A 113 3.65 -3.55 10.26
CA ALA A 113 2.43 -4.14 10.78
C ALA A 113 2.36 -5.60 10.33
N THR A 114 1.97 -6.50 11.23
CA THR A 114 1.89 -7.93 10.94
C THR A 114 0.53 -8.48 11.34
N TYR A 115 -0.11 -9.14 10.38
CA TYR A 115 -1.35 -9.88 10.56
C TYR A 115 -1.04 -11.36 10.48
N VAL A 116 -1.39 -12.11 11.51
CA VAL A 116 -1.36 -13.56 11.48
C VAL A 116 -2.80 -14.04 11.41
N LEU A 117 -3.16 -14.69 10.30
CA LEU A 117 -4.49 -15.19 9.99
C LEU A 117 -4.48 -16.71 9.96
N GLY A 118 -5.48 -17.34 10.57
CA GLY A 118 -5.65 -18.81 10.59
C GLY A 118 -6.10 -19.39 9.25
N TRP A 119 -5.63 -18.83 8.15
CA TRP A 119 -5.98 -19.21 6.79
C TRP A 119 -5.08 -20.31 6.26
N GLU A 120 -5.64 -21.15 5.40
CA GLU A 120 -4.87 -21.99 4.48
C GLU A 120 -4.62 -21.22 3.17
N ALA A 121 -3.38 -21.24 2.68
CA ALA A 121 -2.94 -20.46 1.52
C ALA A 121 -3.64 -20.86 0.21
N THR A 122 -4.03 -22.11 0.09
CA THR A 122 -4.69 -22.71 -1.10
C THR A 122 -6.17 -22.35 -1.17
N GLU A 123 -6.80 -22.05 -0.03
CA GLU A 123 -8.22 -21.72 0.08
C GLU A 123 -8.52 -20.23 -0.16
N HIS A 124 -7.49 -19.38 -0.14
CA HIS A 124 -7.64 -17.93 -0.24
C HIS A 124 -7.00 -17.36 -1.49
N LYS A 125 -7.58 -16.28 -1.99
CA LYS A 125 -7.07 -15.51 -3.12
C LYS A 125 -6.32 -14.28 -2.63
N LEU A 126 -5.44 -13.75 -3.46
CA LEU A 126 -4.71 -12.51 -3.16
C LEU A 126 -5.69 -11.36 -2.90
N LYS A 127 -6.88 -11.39 -3.52
CA LYS A 127 -7.96 -10.44 -3.22
C LYS A 127 -8.37 -10.44 -1.75
N ASP A 128 -8.47 -11.60 -1.11
CA ASP A 128 -8.87 -11.68 0.30
C ASP A 128 -7.86 -10.96 1.20
N VAL A 129 -6.57 -11.11 0.88
CA VAL A 129 -5.47 -10.38 1.54
C VAL A 129 -5.59 -8.87 1.32
N THR A 130 -5.75 -8.43 0.07
CA THR A 130 -5.86 -6.99 -0.24
C THR A 130 -7.11 -6.36 0.36
N ASP A 131 -8.22 -7.09 0.41
CA ASP A 131 -9.48 -6.66 1.01
C ASP A 131 -9.35 -6.48 2.52
N ILE A 132 -8.71 -7.43 3.22
CA ILE A 132 -8.47 -7.31 4.66
C ILE A 132 -7.59 -6.11 4.98
N ILE A 133 -6.49 -5.93 4.23
CA ILE A 133 -5.58 -4.81 4.43
C ILE A 133 -6.32 -3.50 4.20
N SER A 134 -6.96 -3.33 3.04
CA SER A 134 -7.65 -2.09 2.70
C SER A 134 -8.80 -1.75 3.65
N LYS A 135 -9.60 -2.73 4.09
CA LYS A 135 -10.73 -2.49 5.01
C LYS A 135 -10.25 -2.20 6.44
N SER A 136 -9.18 -2.84 6.90
CA SER A 136 -8.73 -2.72 8.30
C SER A 136 -7.81 -1.54 8.55
N SER A 137 -6.95 -1.21 7.58
CA SER A 137 -5.86 -0.24 7.74
C SER A 137 -5.90 0.85 6.66
N GLY A 138 -6.81 0.78 5.70
CA GLY A 138 -6.95 1.79 4.66
C GLY A 138 -5.69 1.92 3.81
N LYS A 139 -5.36 3.16 3.47
CA LYS A 139 -4.19 3.52 2.64
C LYS A 139 -2.90 3.69 3.46
N PHE A 140 -2.93 3.45 4.77
CA PHE A 140 -1.77 3.68 5.66
C PHE A 140 -0.64 2.67 5.48
N ILE A 141 -0.95 1.48 4.98
CA ILE A 141 0.01 0.39 4.93
C ILE A 141 0.25 -0.11 3.51
N LYS A 142 1.44 -0.68 3.31
CA LYS A 142 1.89 -1.24 2.04
C LYS A 142 2.27 -2.70 2.25
N LEU A 143 1.67 -3.60 1.47
CA LEU A 143 2.00 -5.02 1.51
C LEU A 143 3.48 -5.25 1.12
N ILE A 144 4.23 -5.95 1.98
CA ILE A 144 5.63 -6.32 1.73
C ILE A 144 5.73 -7.75 1.24
N ASN A 145 5.18 -8.68 2.02
CA ASN A 145 5.23 -10.11 1.74
C ASN A 145 4.12 -10.87 2.47
N ILE A 146 3.90 -12.08 1.99
CA ILE A 146 3.03 -13.07 2.60
C ILE A 146 3.88 -14.32 2.87
N LYS A 147 3.78 -14.88 4.07
CA LYS A 147 4.46 -16.12 4.44
C LYS A 147 3.45 -17.11 4.99
N SER A 148 3.74 -18.40 4.81
CA SER A 148 2.96 -19.49 5.40
C SER A 148 3.91 -20.44 6.11
N ILE A 149 3.63 -20.74 7.38
CA ILE A 149 4.31 -21.79 8.15
C ILE A 149 3.24 -22.74 8.69
N GLU A 150 2.45 -22.24 9.64
CA GLU A 150 1.24 -22.91 10.17
C GLU A 150 -0.03 -22.08 9.93
N SER A 151 0.17 -20.81 9.58
CA SER A 151 -0.84 -19.78 9.35
C SER A 151 -0.28 -18.76 8.37
N ILE A 152 -1.17 -18.01 7.72
CA ILE A 152 -0.78 -16.91 6.85
C ILE A 152 -0.29 -15.74 7.71
N THR A 153 0.93 -15.29 7.44
CA THR A 153 1.51 -14.07 8.00
C THR A 153 1.65 -13.04 6.90
N ILE A 154 0.89 -11.95 6.99
CA ILE A 154 0.96 -10.80 6.11
C ILE A 154 1.82 -9.75 6.79
N THR A 155 2.90 -9.33 6.13
CA THR A 155 3.76 -8.24 6.61
C THR A 155 3.53 -7.01 5.74
N CYS A 156 3.25 -5.88 6.38
CA CYS A 156 3.11 -4.59 5.71
C CYS A 156 4.06 -3.55 6.30
N SER A 157 4.45 -2.55 5.52
CA SER A 157 5.18 -1.37 5.97
C SER A 157 4.26 -0.17 6.11
N PHE A 158 4.64 0.78 6.95
CA PHE A 158 4.00 2.08 7.07
C PHE A 158 5.00 3.13 7.59
N PRO A 159 4.81 4.42 7.29
CA PRO A 159 5.62 5.50 7.86
C PRO A 159 5.53 5.54 9.38
N HIS A 160 6.67 5.59 10.08
CA HIS A 160 6.68 5.55 11.55
C HIS A 160 5.84 6.68 12.19
N SER A 161 5.81 7.86 11.57
CA SER A 161 4.98 9.01 11.96
C SER A 161 3.49 8.67 12.10
N LEU A 162 3.01 7.66 11.37
CA LEU A 162 1.60 7.24 11.36
C LEU A 162 1.27 6.13 12.36
N THR A 163 2.21 5.75 13.23
CA THR A 163 2.01 4.65 14.21
C THR A 163 0.72 4.83 15.02
N GLY A 164 0.50 6.01 15.60
CA GLY A 164 -0.70 6.26 16.42
C GLY A 164 -2.01 6.15 15.63
N ALA A 165 -2.05 6.78 14.45
CA ALA A 165 -3.23 6.75 13.57
C ALA A 165 -3.54 5.31 13.10
N LEU A 166 -2.51 4.54 12.74
CA LEU A 166 -2.66 3.15 12.32
C LEU A 166 -3.20 2.27 13.46
N ILE A 167 -2.68 2.43 14.68
CA ILE A 167 -3.16 1.68 15.85
C ILE A 167 -4.65 1.96 16.12
N ILE A 168 -5.06 3.23 16.08
CA ILE A 168 -6.47 3.61 16.26
C ILE A 168 -7.33 2.95 15.18
N LYS A 169 -6.95 3.10 13.90
CA LYS A 169 -7.70 2.55 12.77
C LYS A 169 -7.84 1.04 12.84
N LEU A 170 -6.78 0.33 13.22
CA LEU A 170 -6.81 -1.11 13.37
C LEU A 170 -7.65 -1.57 14.55
N SER A 171 -7.64 -0.80 15.64
CA SER A 171 -8.46 -1.09 16.82
C SER A 171 -9.95 -0.93 16.50
N GLU A 172 -10.33 0.10 15.74
CA GLU A 172 -11.71 0.30 15.26
C GLU A 172 -12.20 -0.85 14.36
N ASN A 173 -11.29 -1.44 13.57
CA ASN A 173 -11.62 -2.52 12.62
C ASN A 173 -11.29 -3.92 13.17
N LEU A 174 -11.01 -4.04 14.47
CA LEU A 174 -10.54 -5.29 15.08
C LEU A 174 -11.58 -6.41 15.00
N GLU A 175 -12.87 -6.11 15.20
CA GLU A 175 -13.93 -7.11 15.08
C GLU A 175 -14.02 -7.73 13.68
N LEU A 176 -13.84 -6.90 12.64
CA LEU A 176 -13.79 -7.37 11.25
C LEU A 176 -12.61 -8.34 11.08
N LEU A 177 -11.43 -7.99 11.59
CA LEU A 177 -10.26 -8.86 11.50
C LEU A 177 -10.48 -10.19 12.23
N ILE A 178 -11.05 -10.16 13.44
CA ILE A 178 -11.36 -11.37 14.23
C ILE A 178 -12.34 -12.28 13.46
N LYS A 179 -13.42 -11.72 12.88
CA LYS A 179 -14.38 -12.47 12.06
C LYS A 179 -13.74 -13.11 10.84
N ASN A 180 -12.67 -12.51 10.31
CA ASN A 180 -11.89 -13.04 9.20
C ASN A 180 -10.73 -13.95 9.64
N GLY A 181 -10.74 -14.47 10.87
CA GLY A 181 -9.77 -15.48 11.30
C GLY A 181 -8.44 -14.93 11.81
N LEU A 182 -8.38 -13.68 12.25
CA LEU A 182 -7.20 -13.14 12.93
C LEU A 182 -6.81 -14.02 14.12
N ILE A 183 -5.52 -14.32 14.20
CA ILE A 183 -4.86 -14.99 15.33
C ILE A 183 -4.00 -13.99 16.11
N LYS A 184 -3.32 -13.07 15.42
CA LYS A 184 -2.47 -12.06 16.06
C LYS A 184 -2.33 -10.83 15.18
N LEU A 185 -2.36 -9.65 15.78
CA LEU A 185 -2.09 -8.37 15.13
C LEU A 185 -1.03 -7.60 15.91
N THR A 186 0.02 -7.16 15.22
CA THR A 186 1.07 -6.31 15.81
C THR A 186 1.35 -5.09 14.95
N VAL A 187 1.64 -3.97 15.60
CA VAL A 187 2.18 -2.75 14.98
C VAL A 187 3.49 -2.44 15.68
N GLY A 188 4.58 -2.61 14.95
CA GLY A 188 5.93 -2.55 15.47
C GLY A 188 6.19 -3.52 16.61
N TYR A 189 6.47 -2.96 17.79
CA TYR A 189 6.68 -3.72 19.01
C TYR A 189 5.39 -3.91 19.82
N CYS A 190 4.31 -3.21 19.45
CA CYS A 190 3.02 -3.28 20.12
C CYS A 190 2.20 -4.47 19.60
N THR A 191 1.65 -5.27 20.51
CA THR A 191 0.63 -6.28 20.16
C THR A 191 -0.74 -5.66 20.40
N ILE A 192 -1.49 -5.45 19.33
CA ILE A 192 -2.85 -4.91 19.39
C ILE A 192 -3.82 -5.99 19.86
N TRP A 193 -3.65 -7.20 19.33
CA TRP A 193 -4.51 -8.32 19.68
C TRP A 193 -3.81 -9.65 19.47
N LYS A 194 -4.16 -10.64 20.29
CA LYS A 194 -3.74 -12.03 20.13
C LYS A 194 -4.85 -12.94 20.65
N LYS A 195 -5.24 -13.92 19.85
CA LYS A 195 -6.20 -14.95 20.22
C LYS A 195 -5.69 -15.68 21.46
N GLN A 196 -6.49 -15.71 22.52
CA GLN A 196 -6.19 -16.52 23.69
C GLN A 196 -6.35 -17.99 23.32
N LYS A 197 -5.41 -18.85 23.73
CA LYS A 197 -5.62 -20.30 23.65
C LYS A 197 -6.68 -20.64 24.69
N ILE A 198 -7.84 -21.12 24.24
CA ILE A 198 -8.79 -21.76 25.14
C ILE A 198 -8.09 -23.04 25.62
N GLN A 199 -7.96 -23.16 26.94
CA GLN A 199 -7.22 -24.22 27.62
C GLN A 199 -8.07 -25.49 27.70
#